data_AF-A0A1I4ITM8-F1
#
_entry.id   AF-A0A1I4ITM8-F1
#
_cell.length_a   1.000
_cell.length_b   1.000
_cell.length_c   1.000
_cell.angle_alpha   90.00
_cell.angle_beta   90.00
_cell.angle_gamma   90.00
#
_symmetry.space_group_name_H-M   'P 1'
#
loop_
_entity.id
_entity.type
_entity.pdbx_description
1 polymer ?
#
loop_
_entity_poly.entity_id
_entity_poly.type
_entity_poly.pdbx_seq_one_letter_code
_entity_poly.pdbx_strand_id
1 'polypeptide(L)' 'MTTLVQSQSRDASGTRAIFMALTFGLALIASVGFASAGAIHDAAHDVRHATGFPCH' A
#
# COMPACT_ATOMS: atom_id res chain seq x y z
N MET A 1 -5.87 22.42 47.58
CA MET A 1 -5.74 21.33 46.57
C MET A 1 -6.47 21.78 45.33
N THR A 2 -5.74 22.26 44.33
CA THR A 2 -6.29 22.79 43.07
C THR A 2 -6.00 21.79 41.96
N THR A 3 -7.04 21.17 41.41
CA THR A 3 -6.94 20.26 40.27
C THR A 3 -7.09 21.05 38.97
N LEU A 4 -6.09 21.00 38.11
CA LEU A 4 -6.17 21.56 36.75
C LEU A 4 -6.86 20.54 35.84
N VAL A 5 -7.95 20.95 35.20
CA VAL A 5 -8.58 20.17 34.12
C VAL A 5 -7.75 20.38 32.86
N GLN A 6 -7.04 19.33 32.44
CA GLN A 6 -6.30 19.34 31.18
C GLN A 6 -7.22 18.94 30.04
N SER A 7 -7.54 19.88 29.15
CA SER A 7 -8.23 19.58 27.90
C SER A 7 -7.28 18.85 26.95
N GLN A 8 -7.50 17.55 26.75
CA GLN A 8 -6.76 16.78 25.74
C GLN A 8 -7.24 17.18 24.34
N SER A 9 -6.35 17.79 23.56
CA SER A 9 -6.53 17.93 22.11
C SER A 9 -6.53 16.53 21.48
N ARG A 10 -7.64 16.13 20.85
CA ARG A 10 -7.70 14.85 20.13
C ARG A 10 -6.75 14.90 18.96
N ASP A 11 -5.70 14.09 19.04
CA ASP A 11 -4.71 13.99 17.97
C ASP A 11 -5.36 13.33 16.75
N ALA A 12 -5.43 14.05 15.61
CA ALA A 12 -5.99 13.52 14.36
C ALA A 12 -5.10 12.43 13.74
N SER A 13 -3.99 12.07 14.38
CA SER A 13 -3.09 11.01 13.94
C SER A 13 -3.81 9.67 13.68
N GLY A 14 -4.79 9.32 14.51
CA GLY A 14 -5.59 8.09 14.31
C GLY A 14 -6.44 8.12 13.03
N THR A 15 -7.08 9.25 12.72
CA THR A 15 -7.89 9.37 11.50
C THR A 15 -7.02 9.39 10.25
N ARG A 16 -5.87 10.06 10.30
CA ARG A 16 -4.89 10.06 9.20
C ARG A 16 -4.40 8.65 8.86
N ALA A 17 -4.07 7.85 9.87
CA ALA A 17 -3.65 6.47 9.68
C ALA A 17 -4.75 5.60 9.03
N ILE A 18 -6.00 5.77 9.46
CA ILE A 18 -7.16 5.07 8.89
C ILE A 18 -7.32 5.43 7.41
N PHE A 19 -7.28 6.73 7.07
CA PHE A 19 -7.39 7.16 5.67
C PHE A 19 -6.27 6.59 4.81
N MET A 20 -5.01 6.61 5.30
CA MET A 20 -3.88 6.05 4.57
C MET A 20 -4.06 4.55 4.30
N ALA A 21 -4.44 3.79 5.34
CA ALA A 21 -4.70 2.37 5.19
C ALA A 21 -5.83 2.09 4.18
N LEU A 22 -6.91 2.88 4.21
CA LEU A 22 -8.03 2.74 3.31
C LEU A 22 -7.63 3.06 1.86
N THR A 23 -6.95 4.19 1.63
CA THR A 23 -6.47 4.55 0.28
C THR A 23 -5.47 3.54 -0.27
N PHE A 24 -4.59 3.01 0.59
CA PHE A 24 -3.63 2.00 0.19
C PHE A 24 -4.31 0.67 -0.16
N GLY A 25 -5.26 0.22 0.67
CA GLY A 25 -6.05 -0.98 0.39
C GLY A 25 -6.85 -0.88 -0.92
N LEU A 26 -7.51 0.26 -1.15
CA LEU A 26 -8.22 0.49 -2.41
C LEU A 26 -7.26 0.50 -3.61
N ALA A 27 -6.08 1.10 -3.46
CA ALA A 27 -5.07 1.10 -4.52
C ALA A 27 -4.60 -0.32 -4.87
N LEU A 28 -4.42 -1.21 -3.88
CA LEU A 28 -4.06 -2.61 -4.14
C LEU A 28 -5.16 -3.37 -4.87
N ILE A 29 -6.42 -3.19 -4.45
CA ILE A 29 -7.56 -3.84 -5.12
C ILE A 29 -7.70 -3.33 -6.56
N ALA A 30 -7.56 -2.01 -6.76
CA ALA A 30 -7.64 -1.41 -8.09
C ALA A 30 -6.46 -1.83 -8.98
N SER A 31 -5.24 -1.88 -8.46
CA SER A 31 -4.07 -2.25 -9.26
C SER A 31 -4.09 -3.73 -9.65
N VAL A 32 -4.34 -4.62 -8.69
CA VAL A 32 -4.32 -6.08 -8.93
C VAL A 32 -5.60 -6.53 -9.63
N GLY A 33 -6.76 -6.01 -9.23
CA GLY A 33 -8.06 -6.44 -9.75
C GLY A 33 -8.34 -6.00 -11.19
N PHE A 34 -7.68 -4.95 -11.67
CA PHE A 34 -7.80 -4.47 -13.05
C PHE A 34 -6.54 -4.69 -13.88
N ALA A 35 -5.52 -5.38 -13.36
CA ALA A 35 -4.36 -5.71 -14.15
C ALA A 35 -4.71 -6.75 -15.23
N SER A 36 -4.17 -6.57 -16.44
CA SER A 36 -4.33 -7.52 -17.52
C SER A 36 -3.56 -8.81 -17.21
N ALA A 37 -4.26 -9.94 -17.22
CA ALA A 37 -3.67 -11.25 -17.01
C ALA A 37 -2.54 -11.53 -18.01
N GLY A 38 -2.70 -11.12 -19.28
CA GLY A 38 -1.65 -11.26 -20.30
C GLY A 38 -0.41 -10.43 -19.98
N ALA A 39 -0.60 -9.15 -19.63
CA ALA A 39 0.53 -8.27 -19.30
C ALA A 39 1.31 -8.75 -18.06
N ILE A 40 0.63 -9.25 -17.03
CA ILE A 40 1.30 -9.83 -15.85
C ILE A 40 1.99 -11.15 -16.19
N HIS A 41 1.37 -11.99 -17.02
CA HIS A 41 1.94 -13.26 -17.46
C HIS A 41 3.23 -13.04 -18.26
N ASP A 42 3.22 -12.11 -19.22
CA ASP A 42 4.38 -11.76 -20.03
C ASP A 42 5.47 -11.13 -19.16
N ALA A 43 5.14 -10.21 -18.26
CA ALA A 43 6.10 -9.64 -17.32
C ALA A 43 6.74 -10.71 -16.42
N ALA A 44 5.97 -11.71 -15.95
CA ALA A 44 6.52 -12.82 -15.19
C ALA A 44 7.44 -13.71 -16.04
N HIS A 45 7.11 -13.90 -17.31
CA HIS A 45 8.01 -14.55 -18.26
C HIS A 45 9.29 -13.75 -18.49
N ASP A 46 9.21 -12.44 -18.63
CA ASP A 46 10.38 -11.58 -18.81
C ASP A 46 11.26 -11.55 -17.55
N VAL A 47 10.68 -11.55 -16.35
CA VAL A 47 11.43 -11.65 -15.10
C VAL A 47 12.24 -12.92 -15.07
N ARG A 48 11.70 -14.08 -15.46
CA ARG A 48 12.48 -15.33 -15.51
C ARG A 48 13.67 -15.22 -16.46
N HIS A 49 13.51 -14.49 -17.56
CA HIS A 49 14.56 -14.25 -18.55
C HIS A 49 15.60 -13.25 -18.04
N ALA A 50 15.18 -12.28 -17.22
CA ALA A 50 16.05 -11.28 -16.62
C ALA A 50 16.76 -11.76 -15.33
N THR A 51 16.16 -12.66 -14.56
CA THR A 51 16.69 -13.17 -13.28
C THR A 51 17.50 -14.44 -13.43
N GLY A 52 17.34 -15.17 -14.55
CA GLY A 52 18.30 -16.18 -14.95
C GLY A 52 19.58 -15.46 -15.36
N PHE A 53 20.69 -15.74 -14.66
CA PHE A 53 22.03 -15.24 -15.02
C PHE A 53 22.20 -15.20 -16.54
N PRO A 54 22.70 -14.09 -17.12
CA PRO A 54 22.87 -13.99 -18.57
C PRO A 54 23.66 -15.20 -19.06
N CYS A 55 23.06 -15.99 -19.94
CA CYS A 55 23.73 -17.15 -20.55
C CYS A 55 24.57 -16.76 -21.77
N HIS A 56 24.82 -15.45 -21.95
CA HIS A 56 25.91 -14.87 -22.71
C HIS A 56 26.25 -13.46 -22.22
#